data_AF-A0A3D5EDZ1-F1
#
_entry.id   AF-A0A3D5EDZ1-F1
#
_cell.length_a   1.000
_cell.length_b   1.000
_cell.length_c   1.000
_cell.angle_alpha   90.00
_cell.angle_beta   90.00
_cell.angle_gamma   90.00
#
_symmetry.space_group_name_H-M   'P 1'
#
loop_
_entity.id
_entity.type
_entity.pdbx_description
1 polymer ?
#
loop_
_entity_poly.entity_id
_entity_poly.type
_entity_poly.pdbx_seq_one_letter_code
_entity_poly.pdbx_strand_id
1 'polypeptide(L)' 'VDREGPKGTTRCTVKTRYRQEDISCTLLVGEDGMARVLFDEPQKAVTPGQSAVFYADEVCLGGGIIDSVIK' A
#
# COMPACT_ATOMS: atom_id res chain seq x y z
N VAL A 1 -5.41 14.04 -14.17
CA VAL A 1 -4.96 12.94 -13.31
C VAL A 1 -5.29 11.66 -14.03
N ASP A 2 -4.29 10.95 -14.54
CA ASP A 2 -4.50 9.94 -15.58
C ASP A 2 -5.12 8.63 -15.07
N ARG A 3 -5.51 8.57 -13.77
CA ARG A 3 -6.16 7.43 -13.09
C ARG A 3 -5.45 6.09 -13.24
N GLU A 4 -4.30 6.05 -13.88
CA GLU A 4 -3.42 4.90 -13.92
C GLU A 4 -2.68 4.85 -12.59
N GLY A 5 -3.11 3.92 -11.72
CA GLY A 5 -2.34 3.57 -10.53
C GLY A 5 -0.99 2.93 -10.91
N PRO A 6 -0.10 2.72 -9.92
CA PRO A 6 1.15 2.02 -10.14
C PRO A 6 0.90 0.64 -10.79
N LYS A 7 1.74 0.27 -11.78
CA LYS A 7 1.66 -1.02 -12.49
C LYS A 7 2.89 -1.87 -12.14
N GLY A 8 2.69 -3.17 -11.98
CA GLY A 8 3.79 -4.10 -11.67
C GLY A 8 4.35 -3.95 -10.25
N THR A 9 5.67 -4.06 -10.12
CA THR A 9 6.37 -3.96 -8.82
C THR A 9 6.90 -2.55 -8.60
N THR A 10 6.49 -1.91 -7.52
CA THR A 10 6.91 -0.54 -7.16
C THR A 10 7.37 -0.48 -5.71
N ARG A 11 8.51 0.15 -5.44
CA ARG A 11 8.95 0.46 -4.07
C ARG A 11 8.35 1.80 -3.65
N CYS A 12 7.69 1.81 -2.50
CA CYS A 12 6.96 2.97 -2.00
C CYS A 12 6.81 2.90 -0.48
N THR A 13 6.23 3.93 0.11
CA THR A 13 5.77 3.89 1.51
C THR A 13 4.27 3.72 1.58
N VAL A 14 3.77 3.20 2.70
CA VAL A 14 2.35 3.01 2.94
C VAL A 14 1.96 3.50 4.34
N LYS A 15 0.79 4.11 4.43
CA LYS A 15 0.11 4.47 5.69
C LYS A 15 -1.15 3.64 5.81
N THR A 16 -1.23 2.84 6.87
CA THR A 16 -2.43 2.04 7.19
C THR A 16 -3.31 2.70 8.26
N ARG A 17 -2.84 3.80 8.86
CA ARG A 17 -3.58 4.64 9.81
C ARG A 17 -3.28 6.12 9.63
N TYR A 18 -4.23 6.98 10.01
CA TYR A 18 -4.05 8.42 10.00
C TYR A 18 -2.91 8.83 10.96
N ARG A 19 -1.99 9.68 10.47
CA ARG A 19 -0.77 10.16 11.18
C ARG A 19 0.25 9.07 11.57
N GLN A 20 0.14 7.87 11.02
CA GLN A 20 1.21 6.91 11.14
C GLN A 20 2.43 7.37 10.32
N GLU A 21 3.62 7.03 10.81
CA GLU A 21 4.86 7.17 10.03
C GLU A 21 4.80 6.31 8.76
N ASP A 22 5.54 6.74 7.75
CA ASP A 22 5.65 6.07 6.48
C ASP A 22 6.36 4.71 6.64
N ILE A 23 5.66 3.62 6.30
CA ILE A 23 6.25 2.28 6.34
C ILE A 23 6.78 1.94 4.96
N SER A 24 8.08 1.61 4.87
CA SER A 24 8.68 1.14 3.62
C SER A 24 8.10 -0.21 3.20
N CYS A 25 7.70 -0.31 1.94
CA CYS A 25 7.08 -1.52 1.39
C CYS A 25 7.33 -1.67 -0.11
N THR A 26 7.07 -2.88 -0.59
CA THR A 26 6.99 -3.21 -2.01
C THR A 26 5.54 -3.47 -2.38
N LEU A 27 5.02 -2.66 -3.30
CA LEU A 27 3.68 -2.79 -3.87
C LEU A 27 3.76 -3.64 -5.14
N LEU A 28 3.00 -4.74 -5.16
CA LEU A 28 2.86 -5.64 -6.30
C LEU A 28 1.43 -5.52 -6.82
N VAL A 29 1.25 -4.82 -7.94
CA VAL A 29 -0.07 -4.63 -8.55
C VAL A 29 -0.31 -5.71 -9.60
N GLY A 30 -1.34 -6.53 -9.37
CA GLY A 30 -1.80 -7.56 -10.29
C GLY A 30 -2.75 -7.02 -11.35
N GLU A 31 -2.96 -7.79 -12.41
CA GLU A 31 -3.92 -7.47 -13.48
C GLU A 31 -5.38 -7.65 -13.06
N ASP A 32 -5.61 -8.33 -11.93
CA ASP A 32 -6.91 -8.62 -11.33
C ASP A 32 -7.50 -7.43 -10.54
N GLY A 33 -6.80 -6.29 -10.53
CA GLY A 33 -7.19 -5.11 -9.75
C GLY A 33 -6.86 -5.23 -8.26
N MET A 34 -6.18 -6.31 -7.85
CA MET A 34 -5.67 -6.47 -6.50
C MET A 34 -4.21 -6.02 -6.41
N ALA A 35 -3.85 -5.48 -5.26
CA ALA A 35 -2.47 -5.15 -4.96
C ALA A 35 -2.02 -5.88 -3.70
N ARG A 36 -0.83 -6.48 -3.75
CA ARG A 36 -0.18 -7.08 -2.59
C ARG A 36 0.87 -6.13 -2.07
N VAL A 37 0.91 -5.95 -0.76
CA VAL A 37 1.85 -5.07 -0.08
C VAL A 37 2.77 -5.94 0.75
N LEU A 38 4.06 -5.92 0.43
CA LEU A 38 5.10 -6.59 1.20
C LEU A 38 5.83 -5.54 2.01
N PHE A 39 5.68 -5.56 3.34
CA PHE A 39 6.43 -4.67 4.21
C PHE A 39 7.89 -5.12 4.31
N ASP A 40 8.81 -4.16 4.34
CA ASP A 40 10.23 -4.46 4.54
C ASP A 40 10.49 -5.05 5.94
N GLU A 41 9.69 -4.62 6.93
CA GLU A 41 9.72 -5.11 8.29
C GLU A 41 8.34 -5.58 8.77
N PRO A 42 8.24 -6.62 9.62
CA PRO A 42 6.96 -7.11 10.13
C PRO A 42 6.14 -6.02 10.81
N GLN A 43 4.95 -5.74 10.26
CA GLN A 43 4.04 -4.74 10.82
C GLN A 43 2.96 -5.40 11.69
N LYS A 44 2.74 -4.83 12.87
CA LYS A 44 1.64 -5.22 13.76
C LYS A 44 0.39 -4.39 13.44
N ALA A 45 -0.77 -4.93 13.83
CA ALA A 45 -2.03 -4.20 13.85
C ALA A 45 -2.55 -3.68 12.48
N VAL A 46 -2.19 -4.39 11.40
CA VAL A 46 -2.87 -4.29 10.11
C VAL A 46 -4.25 -4.94 10.24
N THR A 47 -5.32 -4.20 9.95
CA THR A 47 -6.69 -4.65 10.15
C THR A 47 -7.47 -4.58 8.83
N PRO A 48 -8.09 -5.67 8.38
CA PRO A 48 -9.00 -5.64 7.25
C PRO A 48 -10.09 -4.58 7.40
N GLY A 49 -10.46 -3.93 6.29
CA GLY A 49 -11.42 -2.83 6.25
C GLY A 49 -10.81 -1.45 6.54
N GLN A 50 -9.56 -1.35 6.99
CA GLN A 50 -8.85 -0.06 7.05
C GLN A 50 -8.33 0.35 5.67
N SER A 51 -8.13 1.64 5.47
CA SER A 51 -7.50 2.16 4.26
C SER A 51 -5.99 2.02 4.32
N ALA A 52 -5.38 1.61 3.20
CA ALA A 52 -3.96 1.71 2.94
C ALA A 52 -3.73 2.77 1.86
N VAL A 53 -2.89 3.76 2.16
CA VAL A 53 -2.55 4.84 1.22
C VAL A 53 -1.06 4.78 0.92
N PHE A 54 -0.71 4.83 -0.36
CA PHE A 54 0.66 4.64 -0.86
C PHE A 54 1.26 5.96 -1.33
N TYR A 55 2.55 6.15 -1.03
CA TYR A 55 3.30 7.34 -1.39
C TYR A 55 4.66 6.98 -2.00
N ALA A 56 5.05 7.72 -3.03
CA ALA A 56 6.44 7.79 -3.50
C ALA A 56 6.97 9.17 -3.11
N ASP A 57 7.76 9.22 -2.03
CA ASP A 57 8.18 10.46 -1.39
C ASP A 57 6.94 11.33 -1.05
N GLU A 58 6.83 12.53 -1.62
CA GLU A 58 5.72 13.46 -1.41
C GLU A 58 4.51 13.20 -2.34
N VAL A 59 4.60 12.23 -3.25
CA VAL A 59 3.56 11.95 -4.25
C VAL A 59 2.63 10.86 -3.76
N CYS A 60 1.35 11.18 -3.61
CA CYS A 60 0.30 10.19 -3.35
C CYS A 60 0.05 9.36 -4.63
N LEU A 61 0.36 8.07 -4.56
CA LEU A 61 0.15 7.11 -5.65
C LEU A 61 -1.28 6.60 -5.72
N GLY A 62 -2.01 6.72 -4.60
CA GLY A 62 -3.38 6.24 -4.45
C GLY A 62 -3.56 5.44 -3.17
N GLY A 63 -4.65 4.69 -3.10
CA GLY A 63 -4.95 3.86 -1.94
C GLY A 63 -6.04 2.83 -2.21
N GLY A 64 -6.22 1.95 -1.26
CA GLY A 64 -7.21 0.88 -1.30
C GLY A 64 -7.69 0.48 0.10
N ILE A 65 -8.63 -0.45 0.14
CA ILE A 65 -9.08 -1.07 1.39
C ILE A 65 -8.29 -2.36 1.59
N ILE A 66 -7.80 -2.56 2.80
CA ILE A 66 -7.10 -3.79 3.18
C ILE A 66 -8.14 -4.91 3.23
N ASP A 67 -8.05 -5.86 2.31
CA ASP A 67 -8.96 -7.00 2.24
C ASP A 67 -8.54 -8.12 3.20
N SER A 68 -7.25 -8.49 3.18
CA SER A 68 -6.70 -9.57 4.01
C SER A 68 -5.26 -9.29 4.43
N VAL A 69 -4.84 -9.91 5.54
CA VAL A 69 -3.46 -9.87 6.03
C VAL A 69 -2.79 -11.19 5.70
N ILE A 70 -1.69 -11.10 4.95
CA ILE A 70 -0.84 -12.24 4.60
C ILE A 70 0.19 -12.41 5.73
N LYS A 71 0.41 -13.65 6.17
CA LYS A 71 1.40 -14.00 7.21
C LYS A 71 2.66 -14.57 6.58
#